data_AF-A0A5K1CJ54-F1
#
_entry.id   AF-A0A5K1CJ54-F1
#
_cell.length_a   1.000
_cell.length_b   1.000
_cell.length_c   1.000
_cell.angle_alpha   90.00
_cell.angle_beta   90.00
_cell.angle_gamma   90.00
#
_symmetry.space_group_name_H-M   'P 1'
#
loop_
_entity.id
_entity.type
_entity.pdbx_description
1 polymer ?
#
loop_
_entity_poly.entity_id
_entity_poly.type
_entity_poly.pdbx_seq_one_letter_code
_entity_poly.pdbx_strand_id
1 'polypeptide(L)'
;YLPLPEGALCLIAATAFCGEYLLFYFHSTTHSGVEGYYHFVLVLLILLCVLSCIAGALFPTSFPVDLMNGIGITLQGLWFYQTAFTLYGSMMPEGCHLKLNDVVCRSSELEIRGELLANFQLFALIFAVIVTILGFYWLAVTQHPDSRNLLS
;
A
#
# COMPACT_ATOMS: atom_id res chain seq x y z
N TYR A 1 27.97 -0.09 -12.66
CA TYR A 1 26.57 -0.33 -13.06
C TYR A 1 26.44 -1.83 -13.29
N LEU A 2 25.75 -2.57 -12.42
CA LEU A 2 25.49 -3.99 -12.65
C LEU A 2 24.14 -4.08 -13.38
N PRO A 3 24.09 -4.44 -14.67
CA PRO A 3 22.82 -4.71 -15.34
C PRO A 3 22.29 -6.05 -14.81
N LEU A 4 21.48 -6.00 -13.75
CA LEU A 4 20.75 -7.19 -13.31
C LEU A 4 19.59 -7.47 -14.27
N PRO A 5 19.32 -8.73 -14.61
CA PRO A 5 18.13 -9.12 -15.35
C PRO A 5 16.87 -8.62 -14.64
N GLU A 6 15.87 -8.21 -15.40
CA GLU A 6 14.61 -7.65 -14.88
C GLU A 6 13.94 -8.59 -13.86
N GLY A 7 13.93 -9.90 -14.13
CA GLY A 7 13.43 -10.91 -13.18
C GLY A 7 14.25 -11.01 -11.88
N ALA A 8 15.56 -10.70 -11.90
CA ALA A 8 16.37 -10.67 -10.69
C ALA A 8 16.03 -9.45 -9.82
N LEU A 9 15.70 -8.31 -10.43
CA LEU A 9 15.20 -7.14 -9.70
C LEU A 9 13.87 -7.46 -9.00
N CYS A 10 12.93 -8.11 -9.70
CA CYS A 10 11.65 -8.52 -9.12
C CYS A 10 11.82 -9.50 -7.95
N LEU A 11 12.77 -10.44 -8.03
CA LEU A 11 13.08 -11.37 -6.94
C LEU A 11 13.72 -10.69 -5.73
N ILE A 12 14.63 -9.74 -5.95
CA ILE A 12 15.22 -8.93 -4.87
C ILE A 12 14.14 -8.09 -4.19
N ALA A 13 13.28 -7.44 -4.97
CA ALA A 13 12.15 -6.68 -4.45
C ALA A 13 11.19 -7.58 -3.65
N ALA A 14 10.83 -8.75 -4.18
CA ALA A 14 10.00 -9.72 -3.46
C ALA A 14 10.65 -10.17 -2.14
N THR A 15 11.98 -10.36 -2.12
CA THR A 15 12.72 -10.71 -0.89
C THR A 15 12.71 -9.58 0.12
N ALA A 16 12.89 -8.33 -0.34
CA ALA A 16 12.82 -7.14 0.52
C ALA A 16 11.42 -6.98 1.15
N PHE A 17 10.37 -7.09 0.34
CA PHE A 17 8.99 -7.04 0.83
C PHE A 17 8.66 -8.22 1.74
N CYS A 18 9.23 -9.41 1.51
CA CYS A 18 9.08 -10.54 2.42
C CYS A 18 9.73 -10.27 3.79
N GLY A 19 10.91 -9.65 3.80
CA GLY A 19 11.55 -9.19 5.05
C GLY A 19 10.70 -8.15 5.78
N GLU A 20 10.16 -7.19 5.05
CA GLU A 20 9.26 -6.15 5.58
C GLU A 20 7.96 -6.75 6.14
N TYR A 21 7.37 -7.71 5.43
CA TYR A 21 6.19 -8.46 5.87
C TYR A 21 6.44 -9.14 7.21
N LEU A 22 7.55 -9.86 7.36
CA LEU A 22 7.88 -10.55 8.61
C LEU A 22 8.07 -9.56 9.76
N LEU A 23 8.76 -8.44 9.51
CA LEU A 23 8.97 -7.39 10.51
C LEU A 23 7.63 -6.85 11.02
N PHE A 24 6.74 -6.43 10.12
CA PHE A 24 5.44 -5.89 10.51
C PHE A 24 4.49 -6.96 11.04
N TYR A 25 4.59 -8.20 10.61
CA TYR A 25 3.79 -9.29 11.15
C TYR A 25 4.13 -9.52 12.63
N PHE A 26 5.42 -9.63 12.99
CA PHE A 26 5.83 -9.76 14.40
C PHE A 26 5.54 -8.51 15.23
N HIS A 27 5.62 -7.33 14.63
CA HIS A 27 5.24 -6.09 15.30
C HIS A 27 3.72 -6.07 15.57
N SER A 28 2.90 -6.37 14.55
CA SER A 28 1.44 -6.36 14.60
C SER A 28 0.86 -7.40 15.57
N THR A 29 1.51 -8.55 15.78
CA THR A 29 1.06 -9.54 16.77
C THR A 29 1.29 -9.09 18.22
N THR A 30 2.09 -8.04 18.42
CA THR A 30 2.38 -7.48 19.75
C THR A 30 1.36 -6.40 20.15
N HIS A 31 0.68 -5.78 19.17
CA HIS A 31 -0.28 -4.70 19.38
C HIS A 31 -1.73 -5.20 19.27
N SER A 32 -2.62 -4.73 20.16
CA SER A 32 -4.07 -5.05 20.15
C SER A 32 -4.90 -3.79 19.94
N GLY A 33 -6.00 -3.86 19.20
CA GLY A 33 -6.93 -2.74 18.94
C GLY A 33 -6.70 -2.04 17.60
N VAL A 34 -6.94 -0.71 17.54
CA VAL A 34 -6.88 0.09 16.29
C VAL A 34 -5.51 0.02 15.62
N GLU A 35 -4.43 0.08 16.39
CA GLU A 35 -3.06 -0.04 15.87
C GLU A 35 -2.84 -1.37 15.14
N GLY A 36 -3.29 -2.47 15.73
CA GLY A 36 -3.25 -3.79 15.11
C GLY A 36 -4.03 -3.84 13.80
N TYR A 37 -5.16 -3.14 13.69
CA TYR A 37 -5.94 -3.06 12.46
C TYR A 37 -5.18 -2.36 11.32
N TYR A 38 -4.57 -1.20 11.58
CA TYR A 38 -3.77 -0.48 10.57
C TYR A 38 -2.56 -1.30 10.10
N HIS A 39 -1.85 -1.94 11.05
CA HIS A 39 -0.73 -2.82 10.73
C HIS A 39 -1.17 -4.08 9.98
N PHE A 40 -2.33 -4.65 10.30
CA PHE A 40 -2.87 -5.80 9.57
C PHE A 40 -3.17 -5.46 8.10
N VAL A 41 -3.80 -4.30 7.83
CA VAL A 41 -4.01 -3.81 6.45
C VAL A 41 -2.69 -3.61 5.73
N LEU A 42 -1.68 -3.07 6.43
CA LEU A 42 -0.35 -2.86 5.88
C LEU A 42 0.33 -4.17 5.45
N VAL A 43 0.25 -5.19 6.31
CA VAL A 43 0.77 -6.54 6.06
C VAL A 43 0.07 -7.18 4.84
N LEU A 44 -1.24 -6.99 4.68
CA LEU A 44 -1.97 -7.44 3.49
C LEU A 44 -1.50 -6.74 2.21
N LEU A 45 -1.25 -5.44 2.25
CA LEU A 45 -0.74 -4.68 1.10
C LEU A 45 0.68 -5.13 0.71
N ILE A 46 1.55 -5.38 1.69
CA ILE A 46 2.90 -5.93 1.43
C ILE A 46 2.79 -7.31 0.78
N LEU A 47 1.92 -8.19 1.29
CA LEU A 47 1.70 -9.52 0.71
C LEU A 47 1.24 -9.42 -0.76
N LEU A 48 0.33 -8.49 -1.06
CA LEU A 48 -0.11 -8.23 -2.43
C LEU A 48 1.05 -7.76 -3.33
N CYS A 49 1.95 -6.93 -2.80
CA CYS A 49 3.16 -6.49 -3.52
C CYS A 49 4.12 -7.67 -3.78
N VAL A 50 4.31 -8.56 -2.81
CA VAL A 50 5.13 -9.78 -2.99
C VAL A 50 4.55 -10.65 -4.10
N LEU A 51 3.25 -10.92 -4.07
CA LEU A 51 2.57 -11.72 -5.10
C LEU A 51 2.68 -11.05 -6.49
N SER A 52 2.55 -9.73 -6.55
CA SER A 52 2.67 -8.96 -7.80
C SER A 52 4.11 -8.97 -8.34
N CYS A 53 5.12 -8.85 -7.47
CA CYS A 53 6.53 -8.98 -7.86
C CYS A 53 6.85 -10.39 -8.38
N ILE A 54 6.32 -11.43 -7.74
CA ILE A 54 6.48 -12.83 -8.21
C ILE A 54 5.79 -13.01 -9.56
N ALA A 55 4.57 -12.48 -9.72
CA ALA A 55 3.85 -12.52 -10.99
C ALA A 55 4.60 -11.78 -12.11
N GLY A 56 5.18 -10.60 -11.83
CA GLY A 56 6.03 -9.87 -12.78
C GLY A 56 7.30 -10.64 -13.15
N ALA A 57 7.91 -11.34 -12.18
CA ALA A 57 9.06 -12.21 -12.47
C ALA A 57 8.70 -13.42 -13.36
N LEU A 58 7.48 -13.95 -13.22
CA LEU A 58 6.97 -15.07 -14.04
C LEU A 58 6.48 -14.62 -15.42
N PHE A 59 5.97 -13.39 -15.53
CA PHE A 59 5.42 -12.81 -16.77
C PHE A 59 6.06 -11.45 -17.11
N PRO A 60 7.37 -11.41 -17.38
CA PRO A 60 8.13 -10.16 -17.58
C PRO A 60 7.77 -9.38 -18.85
N THR A 61 6.90 -9.91 -19.71
CA THR A 61 6.53 -9.30 -21.00
C THR A 61 5.18 -8.60 -20.98
N SER A 62 4.57 -8.42 -19.80
CA SER A 62 3.21 -7.91 -19.68
C SER A 62 3.17 -6.55 -18.97
N PHE A 63 3.10 -5.48 -19.78
CA PHE A 63 2.85 -4.11 -19.31
C PHE A 63 1.78 -3.96 -18.22
N PRO A 64 0.61 -4.63 -18.28
CA PRO A 64 -0.39 -4.51 -17.21
C PRO A 64 0.09 -5.09 -15.86
N VAL A 65 0.95 -6.10 -15.86
CA VAL A 65 1.48 -6.70 -14.63
C VAL A 65 2.49 -5.76 -13.97
N ASP A 66 3.35 -5.12 -14.76
CA ASP A 66 4.30 -4.12 -14.25
C ASP A 66 3.57 -2.89 -13.70
N LEU A 67 2.52 -2.43 -14.40
CA LEU A 67 1.67 -1.35 -13.93
C LEU A 67 0.99 -1.70 -12.60
N MET A 68 0.40 -2.89 -12.50
CA MET A 68 -0.23 -3.37 -11.25
C MET A 68 0.77 -3.48 -10.09
N ASN A 69 1.99 -3.93 -10.37
CA ASN A 69 3.04 -3.99 -9.36
C ASN A 69 3.41 -2.59 -8.86
N GLY A 70 3.59 -1.62 -9.77
CA GLY A 70 3.85 -0.22 -9.40
C GLY A 70 2.72 0.43 -8.59
N ILE A 71 1.47 0.13 -8.95
CA ILE A 71 0.28 0.59 -8.20
C ILE A 71 0.29 0.00 -6.78
N GLY A 72 0.55 -1.31 -6.64
CA GLY A 72 0.63 -1.98 -5.35
C GLY A 72 1.69 -1.36 -4.45
N ILE A 73 2.91 -1.17 -4.98
CA ILE A 73 4.03 -0.57 -4.25
C ILE A 73 3.69 0.86 -3.80
N THR A 74 3.09 1.66 -4.69
CA THR A 74 2.68 3.04 -4.37
C THR A 74 1.62 3.05 -3.26
N LEU A 75 0.62 2.18 -3.35
CA LEU A 75 -0.44 2.10 -2.35
C LEU A 75 0.11 1.62 -1.00
N GLN A 76 1.02 0.65 -1.00
CA GLN A 76 1.70 0.15 0.20
C GLN A 76 2.52 1.26 0.88
N GLY A 77 3.32 2.00 0.12
CA GLY A 77 4.12 3.11 0.66
C GLY A 77 3.26 4.27 1.19
N LEU A 78 2.20 4.65 0.48
CA LEU A 78 1.25 5.67 0.93
C LEU A 78 0.53 5.24 2.21
N TRP A 79 0.12 3.97 2.30
CA TRP A 79 -0.51 3.43 3.50
C TRP A 79 0.45 3.41 4.69
N PHE A 80 1.72 3.04 4.49
CA PHE A 80 2.74 3.09 5.53
C PHE A 80 2.91 4.52 6.07
N TYR A 81 3.04 5.48 5.16
CA TYR A 81 3.18 6.89 5.53
C TYR A 81 1.95 7.42 6.28
N GLN A 82 0.75 7.13 5.78
CA GLN A 82 -0.51 7.52 6.43
C GLN A 82 -0.63 6.90 7.82
N THR A 83 -0.31 5.61 7.96
CA THR A 83 -0.37 4.88 9.23
C THR A 83 0.57 5.51 10.27
N ALA A 84 1.79 5.87 9.86
CA ALA A 84 2.73 6.57 10.73
C ALA A 84 2.18 7.93 11.21
N PHE A 85 1.59 8.73 10.30
CA PHE A 85 1.00 10.03 10.66
C PHE A 85 -0.27 9.90 11.52
N THR A 86 -1.10 8.88 11.29
CA THR A 86 -2.35 8.67 12.04
C THR A 86 -2.07 8.16 13.44
N LEU A 87 -1.15 7.19 13.62
CA LEU A 87 -0.88 6.58 14.94
C LEU A 87 0.13 7.37 15.77
N TYR A 88 1.19 7.88 15.13
CA TYR A 88 2.33 8.50 15.79
C TYR A 88 2.47 10.00 15.51
N GLY A 89 1.61 10.55 14.65
CA GLY A 89 1.62 11.97 14.27
C GLY A 89 0.47 12.77 14.89
N SER A 90 0.26 13.97 14.35
CA SER A 90 -0.73 14.93 14.86
C SER A 90 -2.19 14.58 14.52
N MET A 91 -2.43 13.50 13.78
CA MET A 91 -3.79 13.05 13.37
C MET A 91 -4.34 11.92 14.26
N MET A 92 -3.77 11.74 15.45
CA MET A 92 -4.22 10.73 16.40
C MET A 92 -5.69 10.95 16.81
N PRO A 93 -6.56 9.92 16.76
CA PRO A 93 -7.96 10.05 17.15
C PRO A 93 -8.12 10.52 18.61
N GLU A 94 -9.01 11.48 18.83
CA GLU A 94 -9.31 12.00 20.16
C GLU A 94 -9.78 10.88 21.10
N GLY A 95 -9.06 10.66 22.21
CA GLY A 95 -9.38 9.65 23.22
C GLY A 95 -8.57 8.35 23.14
N CYS A 96 -7.67 8.22 22.16
CA CYS A 96 -6.63 7.19 22.14
C CYS A 96 -5.29 7.83 22.52
N HIS A 97 -4.47 7.13 23.33
CA HIS A 97 -3.18 7.63 23.77
C HIS A 97 -2.12 6.53 23.65
N LEU A 98 -0.90 6.95 23.31
CA LEU A 98 0.27 6.07 23.31
C LEU A 98 0.68 5.79 24.77
N LYS A 99 0.56 4.53 25.19
CA LYS A 99 0.99 4.08 26.52
C LYS A 99 2.08 3.03 26.37
N LEU A 100 3.30 3.41 26.74
CA LEU A 100 4.50 2.56 26.80
C LEU A 100 4.97 1.90 25.48
N ASN A 101 4.15 1.89 24.44
CA ASN A 101 4.37 1.60 23.01
C ASN A 101 3.06 1.12 22.33
N ASP A 102 1.97 0.97 23.08
CA ASP A 102 0.65 0.60 22.53
C ASP A 102 -0.28 1.81 22.43
N VAL A 103 -0.99 1.94 21.31
CA VAL A 103 -2.12 2.87 21.18
C VAL A 103 -3.36 2.26 21.85
N VAL A 104 -3.62 2.68 23.08
CA VAL A 104 -4.78 2.22 23.84
C VAL A 104 -5.90 3.26 23.75
N CYS A 105 -7.06 2.83 23.25
CA CYS A 105 -8.28 3.63 23.25
C CYS A 105 -9.09 3.37 24.53
N ARG A 106 -9.73 4.42 25.06
CA ARG A 106 -10.44 4.36 26.36
C ARG A 106 -11.73 3.49 26.32
N SER A 107 -12.30 3.23 25.14
CA SER A 107 -13.53 2.44 24.96
C SER A 107 -13.55 1.71 23.61
N SER A 108 -14.34 0.63 23.51
CA SER A 108 -14.56 -0.12 22.27
C SER A 108 -15.25 0.70 21.16
N GLU A 109 -16.01 1.73 21.53
CA GLU A 109 -16.64 2.65 20.57
C GLU A 109 -15.60 3.52 19.84
N LEU A 110 -14.53 3.92 20.53
CA LEU A 110 -13.40 4.64 19.91
C LEU A 110 -12.59 3.73 18.99
N GLU A 111 -12.52 2.44 19.31
CA GLU A 111 -11.87 1.43 18.46
C GLU A 111 -12.61 1.26 17.14
N ILE A 112 -13.94 1.07 17.18
CA ILE A 112 -14.79 0.97 15.98
C ILE A 112 -14.69 2.24 15.12
N ARG A 113 -14.61 3.41 15.75
CA ARG A 113 -14.42 4.68 15.01
C ARG A 113 -13.06 4.78 14.34
N GLY A 114 -12.00 4.27 15.00
CA GLY A 114 -10.66 4.18 14.43
C GLY A 114 -10.60 3.25 13.22
N GLU A 115 -11.24 2.09 13.31
CA GLU A 115 -11.37 1.13 12.19
C GLU A 115 -12.19 1.71 11.03
N LEU A 116 -13.28 2.41 11.31
CA LEU A 116 -14.08 3.07 10.28
C LEU A 116 -13.27 4.17 9.56
N LEU A 117 -12.51 4.96 10.32
CA LEU A 117 -11.61 5.97 9.75
C LEU A 117 -10.53 5.32 8.87
N ALA A 118 -9.96 4.20 9.31
CA ALA A 118 -8.98 3.44 8.55
C ALA A 118 -9.55 2.97 7.20
N ASN A 119 -10.76 2.40 7.22
CA ASN A 119 -11.45 1.99 6.01
C ASN A 119 -11.69 3.16 5.06
N PHE A 120 -12.17 4.30 5.59
CA PHE A 120 -12.38 5.49 4.78
C PHE A 120 -11.07 6.02 4.16
N GLN A 121 -9.98 6.06 4.94
CA GLN A 121 -8.65 6.43 4.45
C GLN A 121 -8.17 5.48 3.34
N LEU A 122 -8.39 4.17 3.51
CA LEU A 122 -8.01 3.17 2.51
C LEU A 122 -8.77 3.36 1.21
N PHE A 123 -10.10 3.52 1.27
CA PHE A 123 -10.93 3.78 0.09
C PHE A 123 -10.55 5.10 -0.59
N ALA A 124 -10.29 6.15 0.17
CA ALA A 124 -9.85 7.44 -0.36
C ALA A 124 -8.50 7.32 -1.07
N LEU A 125 -7.53 6.58 -0.51
CA LEU A 125 -6.24 6.33 -1.14
C LEU A 125 -6.37 5.52 -2.42
N ILE A 126 -7.15 4.43 -2.42
CA ILE A 126 -7.42 3.62 -3.62
C ILE A 126 -8.04 4.51 -4.71
N PHE A 127 -9.04 5.32 -4.35
CA PHE A 127 -9.68 6.24 -5.29
C PHE A 127 -8.68 7.27 -5.85
N ALA A 128 -7.86 7.88 -5.00
CA ALA A 128 -6.85 8.85 -5.43
C ALA A 128 -5.83 8.23 -6.40
N VAL A 129 -5.38 7.00 -6.15
CA VAL A 129 -4.48 6.26 -7.04
C VAL A 129 -5.15 5.98 -8.38
N ILE A 130 -6.40 5.50 -8.39
CA ILE A 130 -7.16 5.26 -9.62
C ILE A 130 -7.34 6.54 -10.44
N VAL A 131 -7.77 7.63 -9.80
CA VAL A 131 -7.94 8.94 -10.46
C VAL A 131 -6.61 9.44 -11.04
N THR A 132 -5.51 9.24 -10.32
CA THR A 132 -4.17 9.62 -10.79
C THR A 132 -3.79 8.83 -12.04
N ILE A 133 -3.99 7.52 -12.05
CA ILE A 133 -3.72 6.66 -13.23
C ILE A 133 -4.60 7.07 -14.41
N LEU A 134 -5.90 7.25 -14.18
CA LEU A 134 -6.83 7.69 -15.23
C LEU A 134 -6.46 9.08 -15.76
N GLY A 135 -6.02 9.99 -14.89
CA GLY A 135 -5.53 11.31 -15.27
C GLY A 135 -4.28 11.23 -16.15
N PHE A 136 -3.31 10.39 -15.78
CA PHE A 136 -2.12 10.16 -16.61
C PHE A 136 -2.46 9.52 -17.96
N TYR A 137 -3.36 8.52 -17.98
CA TYR A 137 -3.85 7.91 -19.21
C TYR A 137 -4.56 8.93 -20.11
N TRP A 138 -5.42 9.76 -19.54
CA TRP A 138 -6.13 10.80 -20.28
C TRP A 138 -5.16 11.83 -20.84
N LEU A 139 -4.20 12.29 -20.05
CA LEU A 139 -3.14 13.19 -20.52
C LEU A 139 -2.32 12.57 -21.65
N ALA A 140 -1.92 11.30 -21.53
CA ALA A 140 -1.19 10.59 -22.59
C ALA A 140 -2.00 10.50 -23.89
N VAL A 141 -3.30 10.17 -23.81
CA VAL A 141 -4.20 10.12 -24.98
C VAL A 141 -4.40 11.50 -25.60
N THR A 142 -4.48 12.57 -24.79
CA THR A 142 -4.63 13.94 -25.31
C THR A 142 -3.37 14.44 -26.02
N GLN A 143 -2.19 14.03 -25.56
CA GLN A 143 -0.91 14.40 -26.18
C GLN A 143 -0.56 13.56 -27.42
N HIS A 144 -1.02 12.31 -27.48
CA HIS A 144 -0.85 11.41 -28.64
C HIS A 144 -2.20 11.04 -29.27
N PRO A 145 -2.86 11.96 -29.99
CA PRO A 145 -4.17 11.72 -30.60
C PRO A 145 -4.16 10.64 -31.69
N ASP A 146 -3.00 10.26 -32.22
CA ASP A 146 -2.82 9.27 -33.30
C ASP A 146 -3.06 7.82 -32.81
N SER A 147 -2.91 7.55 -31.51
CA SER A 147 -3.21 6.25 -30.90
C SER A 147 -4.72 5.94 -30.81
N ARG A 148 -5.60 6.92 -31.06
CA ARG A 148 -7.06 6.70 -31.13
C ARG A 148 -7.48 5.84 -32.32
N ASN A 149 -6.70 5.82 -33.40
CA ASN A 149 -7.04 5.09 -34.63
C ASN A 149 -6.67 3.59 -34.59
N LEU A 150 -6.00 3.13 -33.51
CA LEU A 150 -5.61 1.72 -33.33
C LEU A 150 -6.53 0.93 -32.38
N LEU A 151 -7.50 1.61 -31.75
CA LEU A 151 -8.47 1.04 -30.80
C LEU A 151 -9.93 1.18 -31.28
N SER A 152 -10.16 1.61 -32.53
CA SER A 152 -11.48 1.65 -33.18
C SER A 152 -11.58 0.62 -34.29
#